data_AF-A0A7V6BZV4-F1
#
_entry.id   AF-A0A7V6BZV4-F1
#
_cell.length_a   1.000
_cell.length_b   1.000
_cell.length_c   1.000
_cell.angle_alpha   90.00
_cell.angle_beta   90.00
_cell.angle_gamma   90.00
#
_symmetry.space_group_name_H-M   'P 1'
#
loop_
_entity.id
_entity.type
_entity.pdbx_description
1 polymer ?
#
loop_
_entity_poly.entity_id
_entity_poly.type
_entity_poly.pdbx_seq_one_letter_code
_entity_poly.pdbx_strand_id
1 'polypeptide(L)'
;MKKILILLTIFAINFVIAQESYYPSRTGLSWTYNNSETQAISEYTDANGNAAKVLVHYLNGQPVSEDYMIFDEKGVRSFGTASGGQAFQYEQPLIIYPPAPLQVGNTWSSTTKLAGFELSLSGEVVAVRGVQTPVGRFNALQIRQKTVTSTGAQTTIDLFFVPSIGVVKWITEDGVVVDLIEKN
;
A
#
# COMPACT_ATOMS: atom_id res chain seq x y z
N MET A 1 14.65 50.50 26.52
CA MET A 1 15.13 49.28 25.85
C MET A 1 14.52 48.06 26.53
N LYS A 2 13.53 47.40 25.91
CA LYS A 2 13.10 46.04 26.26
C LYS A 2 12.80 45.32 24.95
N LYS A 3 13.72 44.43 24.55
CA LYS A 3 13.56 43.55 23.40
C LYS A 3 12.55 42.47 23.81
N ILE A 4 11.38 42.45 23.18
CA ILE A 4 10.49 41.29 23.22
C ILE A 4 10.91 40.40 22.05
N LEU A 5 11.61 39.32 22.39
CA LEU A 5 11.92 38.21 21.51
C LEU A 5 10.70 37.28 21.57
N ILE A 6 9.85 37.27 20.53
CA ILE A 6 8.81 36.25 20.39
C ILE A 6 9.37 35.12 19.54
N LEU A 7 9.44 33.98 20.21
CA LEU A 7 9.82 32.65 19.77
C LEU A 7 8.93 32.22 18.58
N LEU A 8 9.52 32.04 17.39
CA LEU A 8 8.88 31.37 16.27
C LEU A 8 9.39 29.92 16.27
N THR A 9 8.61 28.98 16.79
CA THR A 9 9.00 27.56 16.75
C THR A 9 7.76 26.67 16.67
N ILE A 10 7.93 25.60 15.88
CA ILE A 10 7.09 24.41 15.71
C ILE A 10 6.04 24.51 14.59
N PHE A 11 6.48 24.20 13.36
CA PHE A 11 5.61 23.81 12.23
C PHE A 11 6.02 22.45 11.65
N ALA A 12 6.50 21.50 12.48
CA ALA A 12 7.08 20.24 12.03
C ALA A 12 6.27 18.97 12.37
N ILE A 13 5.12 19.06 13.06
CA ILE A 13 4.41 17.85 13.56
C ILE A 13 3.27 17.38 12.62
N ASN A 14 2.89 18.15 11.60
CA ASN A 14 1.70 17.83 10.79
C ASN A 14 1.94 16.85 9.62
N PHE A 15 3.18 16.53 9.25
CA PHE A 15 3.44 15.71 8.05
C PHE A 15 3.16 14.22 8.27
N VAL A 16 3.44 13.69 9.46
CA VAL A 16 3.24 12.26 9.76
C VAL A 16 1.74 11.89 9.78
N ILE A 17 0.91 12.74 10.39
CA ILE A 17 -0.55 12.53 10.47
C ILE A 17 -1.20 12.60 9.07
N ALA A 18 -0.72 13.51 8.21
CA ALA A 18 -1.25 13.66 6.85
C ALA A 18 -0.98 12.43 5.99
N GLN A 19 0.18 11.79 6.16
CA GLN A 19 0.58 10.60 5.43
C GLN A 19 -0.23 9.35 5.85
N GLU A 20 -0.41 9.14 7.16
CA GLU A 20 -1.23 8.04 7.70
C GLU A 20 -2.71 8.18 7.30
N SER A 21 -3.18 9.42 7.20
CA SER A 21 -4.50 9.73 6.66
C SER A 21 -4.60 9.48 5.16
N TYR A 22 -3.53 9.76 4.39
CA TYR A 22 -3.54 9.56 2.94
C TYR A 22 -3.47 8.07 2.57
N TYR A 23 -2.54 7.32 3.17
CA TYR A 23 -2.39 5.88 3.06
C TYR A 23 -2.94 5.19 4.31
N PRO A 24 -4.20 4.72 4.28
CA PRO A 24 -4.87 4.21 5.48
C PRO A 24 -4.15 2.98 6.04
N SER A 25 -3.66 3.08 7.29
CA SER A 25 -2.81 2.04 7.92
C SER A 25 -3.05 1.83 9.41
N ARG A 26 -4.17 2.35 9.93
CA ARG A 26 -4.59 2.12 11.31
C ARG A 26 -4.86 0.63 11.54
N THR A 27 -4.36 0.09 12.65
CA THR A 27 -4.64 -1.29 13.10
C THR A 27 -6.15 -1.53 13.15
N GLY A 28 -6.60 -2.68 12.63
CA GLY A 28 -8.00 -3.08 12.59
C GLY A 28 -8.79 -2.56 11.38
N LEU A 29 -8.19 -1.73 10.51
CA LEU A 29 -8.80 -1.42 9.22
C LEU A 29 -8.85 -2.67 8.34
N SER A 30 -9.94 -2.82 7.58
CA SER A 30 -10.08 -3.89 6.60
C SER A 30 -10.86 -3.48 5.36
N TRP A 31 -10.61 -4.21 4.28
CA TRP A 31 -11.25 -4.09 2.97
C TRP A 31 -11.68 -5.46 2.49
N THR A 32 -12.98 -5.65 2.29
CA THR A 32 -13.53 -6.89 1.73
C THR A 32 -13.96 -6.65 0.30
N TYR A 33 -13.57 -7.56 -0.59
CA TYR A 33 -13.84 -7.48 -2.02
C TYR A 33 -14.79 -8.59 -2.50
N ASN A 34 -15.41 -8.38 -3.65
CA ASN A 34 -16.40 -9.30 -4.23
C ASN A 34 -15.82 -10.67 -4.69
N ASN A 35 -14.49 -10.83 -4.70
CA ASN A 35 -13.80 -12.09 -4.95
C ASN A 35 -13.59 -12.93 -3.66
N SER A 36 -14.21 -12.52 -2.54
CA SER A 36 -14.03 -13.12 -1.20
C SER A 36 -12.65 -12.90 -0.57
N GLU A 37 -11.86 -11.98 -1.12
CA GLU A 37 -10.65 -11.50 -0.47
C GLU A 37 -11.01 -10.47 0.61
N THR A 38 -10.38 -10.58 1.78
CA THR A 38 -10.36 -9.52 2.79
C THR A 38 -8.92 -9.16 3.07
N GLN A 39 -8.59 -7.89 2.99
CA GLN A 39 -7.28 -7.36 3.38
C GLN A 39 -7.44 -6.63 4.71
N ALA A 40 -6.60 -6.92 5.71
CA ALA A 40 -6.72 -6.31 7.03
C ALA A 40 -5.36 -5.89 7.59
N ILE A 41 -5.30 -4.71 8.22
CA ILE A 41 -4.10 -4.22 8.89
C ILE A 41 -4.06 -4.75 10.33
N SER A 42 -2.97 -5.45 10.66
CA SER A 42 -2.62 -5.82 12.02
C SER A 42 -1.28 -5.20 12.43
N GLU A 43 -1.00 -5.22 13.73
CA GLU A 43 0.32 -4.91 14.25
C GLU A 43 1.26 -6.07 13.99
N TYR A 44 2.52 -5.72 13.71
CA TYR A 44 3.61 -6.66 13.57
C TYR A 44 4.80 -6.14 14.37
N THR A 45 5.50 -7.05 15.03
CA THR A 45 6.79 -6.76 15.66
C THR A 45 7.77 -7.75 15.08
N ASP A 46 8.84 -7.24 14.47
CA ASP A 46 9.86 -8.11 13.90
C ASP A 46 10.65 -8.84 15.00
N ALA A 47 11.50 -9.80 14.61
CA ALA A 47 12.32 -10.56 15.56
C ALA A 47 13.29 -9.69 16.39
N ASN A 48 13.53 -8.44 15.98
CA ASN A 48 14.40 -7.48 16.66
C ASN A 48 13.61 -6.48 17.53
N GLY A 49 12.28 -6.62 17.62
CA GLY A 49 11.43 -5.73 18.41
C GLY A 49 11.00 -4.44 17.70
N ASN A 50 11.26 -4.31 16.39
CA ASN A 50 10.83 -3.13 15.64
C ASN A 50 9.34 -3.23 15.31
N ALA A 51 8.60 -2.17 15.63
CA ALA A 51 7.19 -2.06 15.28
C ALA A 51 7.01 -1.83 13.77
N ALA A 52 6.08 -2.58 13.19
CA ALA A 52 5.65 -2.44 11.80
C ALA A 52 4.16 -2.79 11.69
N LYS A 53 3.62 -2.69 10.48
CA LYS A 53 2.27 -3.15 10.16
C LYS A 53 2.37 -4.41 9.32
N VAL A 54 1.34 -5.25 9.40
CA VAL A 54 1.15 -6.35 8.46
C VAL A 54 -0.20 -6.19 7.77
N LEU A 55 -0.22 -6.29 6.45
CA LEU A 55 -1.45 -6.46 5.68
C LEU A 55 -1.67 -7.95 5.47
N VAL A 56 -2.68 -8.48 6.12
CA VAL A 56 -3.04 -9.89 6.01
C VAL A 56 -4.10 -10.03 4.93
N HIS A 57 -3.84 -10.88 3.95
CA HIS A 57 -4.79 -11.27 2.92
C HIS A 57 -5.49 -12.55 3.36
N TYR A 58 -6.81 -12.47 3.47
CA TYR A 58 -7.69 -13.61 3.70
C TYR A 58 -8.43 -13.93 2.41
N LEU A 59 -8.48 -15.20 2.03
CA LEU A 59 -9.36 -15.69 0.97
C LEU A 59 -10.37 -16.65 1.59
N ASN A 60 -11.67 -16.37 1.44
CA ASN A 60 -12.73 -17.13 2.08
C ASN A 60 -12.54 -17.25 3.62
N GLY A 61 -12.04 -16.17 4.24
CA GLY A 61 -11.78 -16.09 5.68
C GLY A 61 -10.52 -16.84 6.17
N GLN A 62 -9.74 -17.46 5.27
CA GLN A 62 -8.48 -18.11 5.61
C GLN A 62 -7.29 -17.23 5.23
N PRO A 63 -6.29 -17.01 6.11
CA PRO A 63 -5.11 -16.23 5.75
C PRO A 63 -4.31 -16.98 4.67
N VAL A 64 -4.03 -16.29 3.56
CA VAL A 64 -3.30 -16.86 2.41
C VAL A 64 -1.93 -16.19 2.20
N SER A 65 -1.82 -14.92 2.59
CA SER A 65 -0.55 -14.19 2.56
C SER A 65 -0.53 -13.01 3.52
N GLU A 66 0.67 -12.51 3.77
CA GLU A 66 0.96 -11.34 4.59
C GLU A 66 1.96 -10.45 3.85
N ASP A 67 1.81 -9.13 3.96
CA ASP A 67 2.84 -8.17 3.56
C ASP A 67 3.27 -7.34 4.77
N TYR A 68 4.58 -7.33 5.06
CA TYR A 68 5.13 -6.59 6.19
C TYR A 68 5.54 -5.19 5.75
N MET A 69 4.92 -4.17 6.34
CA MET A 69 4.94 -2.81 5.83
C MET A 69 5.34 -1.75 6.86
N ILE A 70 5.98 -0.72 6.34
CA ILE A 70 6.28 0.54 7.04
C ILE A 70 5.51 1.66 6.34
N PHE A 71 4.84 2.48 7.15
CA PHE A 71 4.13 3.68 6.72
C PHE A 71 4.82 4.88 7.38
N ASP A 72 5.48 5.71 6.59
CA ASP A 72 6.21 6.87 7.08
C ASP A 72 6.32 7.98 6.02
N GLU A 73 7.10 9.03 6.31
CA GLU A 73 7.28 10.17 5.40
C GLU A 73 7.88 9.79 4.03
N LYS A 74 8.44 8.58 3.89
CA LYS A 74 9.01 8.07 2.65
C LYS A 74 8.00 7.30 1.79
N GLY A 75 6.75 7.16 2.25
CA GLY A 75 5.72 6.43 1.53
C GLY A 75 5.22 5.20 2.28
N VAL A 76 4.82 4.20 1.50
CA VAL A 76 4.49 2.85 1.97
C VAL A 76 5.52 1.90 1.40
N ARG A 77 6.22 1.17 2.27
CA ARG A 77 7.29 0.26 1.89
C ARG A 77 7.04 -1.12 2.47
N SER A 78 7.15 -2.16 1.64
CA SER A 78 7.10 -3.55 2.08
C SER A 78 8.52 -4.08 2.26
N PHE A 79 8.81 -4.72 3.38
CA PHE A 79 10.13 -5.29 3.69
C PHE A 79 10.15 -6.83 3.71
N GLY A 80 9.00 -7.45 3.44
CA GLY A 80 8.88 -8.88 3.31
C GLY A 80 7.44 -9.30 3.12
N THR A 81 7.27 -10.60 2.86
CA THR A 81 5.97 -11.23 2.67
C THR A 81 5.97 -12.59 3.35
N ALA A 82 4.79 -13.12 3.69
CA ALA A 82 4.65 -14.53 4.03
C ALA A 82 3.52 -15.16 3.24
N SER A 83 3.69 -16.43 2.86
CA SER A 83 2.64 -17.24 2.25
C SER A 83 2.91 -18.72 2.49
N GLY A 84 1.85 -19.52 2.62
CA GLY A 84 1.97 -20.95 2.92
C GLY A 84 2.70 -21.24 4.24
N GLY A 85 2.67 -20.32 5.20
CA GLY A 85 3.37 -20.43 6.49
C GLY A 85 4.88 -20.10 6.42
N GLN A 86 5.40 -19.73 5.25
CA GLN A 86 6.80 -19.34 5.08
C GLN A 86 6.92 -17.83 4.93
N ALA A 87 7.73 -17.20 5.79
CA ALA A 87 8.10 -15.80 5.66
C ALA A 87 9.35 -15.63 4.78
N PHE A 88 9.35 -14.58 3.97
CA PHE A 88 10.41 -14.16 3.08
C PHE A 88 10.74 -12.70 3.38
N GLN A 89 11.97 -12.45 3.79
CA GLN A 89 12.48 -11.09 3.97
C GLN A 89 13.10 -10.59 2.68
N TYR A 90 12.90 -9.30 2.41
CA TYR A 90 13.47 -8.63 1.26
C TYR A 90 14.86 -8.09 1.61
N GLU A 91 15.84 -8.24 0.73
CA GLU A 91 17.16 -7.61 0.93
C GLU A 91 17.06 -6.08 1.03
N GLN A 92 16.15 -5.49 0.26
CA GLN A 92 15.77 -4.08 0.34
C GLN A 92 14.24 -3.93 0.28
N PRO A 93 13.64 -2.97 1.01
CA PRO A 93 12.20 -2.78 0.93
C PRO A 93 11.73 -2.38 -0.47
N LEU A 94 10.62 -2.95 -0.92
CA LEU A 94 9.89 -2.50 -2.11
C LEU A 94 9.08 -1.25 -1.77
N ILE A 95 9.06 -0.28 -2.69
CA ILE A 95 8.23 0.93 -2.61
C ILE A 95 6.86 0.59 -3.16
N ILE A 96 5.87 0.40 -2.28
CA ILE A 96 4.47 0.15 -2.67
C ILE A 96 3.84 1.46 -3.16
N TYR A 97 4.00 2.53 -2.39
CA TYR A 97 3.61 3.89 -2.78
C TYR A 97 4.70 4.89 -2.37
N PRO A 98 5.00 5.91 -3.20
CA PRO A 98 5.90 7.01 -2.83
C PRO A 98 5.23 7.94 -1.80
N PRO A 99 5.93 8.98 -1.30
CA PRO A 99 5.34 9.99 -0.43
C PRO A 99 4.05 10.61 -1.03
N ALA A 100 3.06 10.88 -0.19
CA ALA A 100 1.84 11.57 -0.62
C ALA A 100 2.09 13.07 -0.89
N PRO A 101 1.22 13.74 -1.66
CA PRO A 101 0.10 13.19 -2.43
C PRO A 101 0.54 12.63 -3.79
N LEU A 102 -0.15 11.59 -4.25
CA LEU A 102 0.01 11.07 -5.60
C LEU A 102 -0.70 11.97 -6.63
N GLN A 103 -0.08 12.11 -7.80
CA GLN A 103 -0.57 12.89 -8.93
C GLN A 103 -0.39 12.10 -10.23
N VAL A 104 -1.26 12.38 -11.22
CA VAL A 104 -1.14 11.79 -12.56
C VAL A 104 0.26 12.04 -13.14
N GLY A 105 0.87 11.01 -13.69
CA GLY A 105 2.24 11.02 -14.21
C GLY A 105 3.31 10.70 -13.17
N ASN A 106 2.97 10.57 -11.88
CA ASN A 106 3.93 10.03 -10.91
C ASN A 106 4.25 8.58 -11.25
N THR A 107 5.55 8.26 -11.24
CA THR A 107 6.09 6.93 -11.46
C THR A 107 7.07 6.58 -10.34
N TRP A 108 7.15 5.30 -10.00
CA TRP A 108 8.14 4.76 -9.08
C TRP A 108 8.50 3.34 -9.45
N SER A 109 9.67 2.90 -9.02
CA SER A 109 10.13 1.52 -9.15
C SER A 109 11.07 1.17 -8.02
N SER A 110 11.06 -0.11 -7.65
CA SER A 110 12.00 -0.68 -6.68
C SER A 110 12.27 -2.13 -7.05
N THR A 111 13.45 -2.63 -6.69
CA THR A 111 13.84 -4.02 -6.91
C THR A 111 14.38 -4.57 -5.61
N THR A 112 14.03 -5.82 -5.32
CA THR A 112 14.57 -6.56 -4.19
C THR A 112 14.99 -7.97 -4.60
N LYS A 113 15.68 -8.66 -3.70
CA LYS A 113 15.99 -10.07 -3.80
C LYS A 113 15.27 -10.82 -2.69
N LEU A 114 14.68 -11.96 -3.05
CA LEU A 114 14.11 -12.92 -2.12
C LEU A 114 14.29 -14.33 -2.68
N ALA A 115 14.58 -15.30 -1.82
CA ALA A 115 14.68 -16.73 -2.19
C ALA A 115 15.52 -17.02 -3.46
N GLY A 116 16.58 -16.23 -3.70
CA GLY A 116 17.50 -16.41 -4.84
C GLY A 116 17.05 -15.85 -6.18
N PHE A 117 15.94 -15.08 -6.24
CA PHE A 117 15.52 -14.36 -7.45
C PHE A 117 15.31 -12.87 -7.18
N GLU A 118 15.34 -12.05 -8.24
CA GLU A 118 15.03 -10.62 -8.16
C GLU A 118 13.56 -10.38 -8.46
N LEU A 119 12.97 -9.45 -7.72
CA LEU A 119 11.59 -9.00 -7.84
C LEU A 119 11.60 -7.48 -7.99
N SER A 120 11.12 -6.99 -9.14
CA SER A 120 10.92 -5.57 -9.41
C SER A 120 9.45 -5.24 -9.36
N LEU A 121 9.09 -4.19 -8.61
CA LEU A 121 7.77 -3.59 -8.59
C LEU A 121 7.87 -2.16 -9.10
N SER A 122 7.00 -1.79 -10.04
CA SER A 122 6.84 -0.42 -10.52
C SER A 122 5.38 0.00 -10.52
N GLY A 123 5.14 1.29 -10.34
CA GLY A 123 3.82 1.89 -10.33
C GLY A 123 3.80 3.21 -11.10
N GLU A 124 2.67 3.49 -11.75
CA GLU A 124 2.39 4.75 -12.44
C GLU A 124 0.96 5.21 -12.17
N VAL A 125 0.76 6.47 -11.77
CA VAL A 125 -0.57 7.07 -11.73
C VAL A 125 -0.96 7.50 -13.15
N VAL A 126 -1.76 6.69 -13.83
CA VAL A 126 -2.08 6.91 -15.25
C VAL A 126 -3.24 7.89 -15.46
N ALA A 127 -4.15 8.00 -14.49
CA ALA A 127 -5.33 8.86 -14.61
C ALA A 127 -6.08 9.09 -13.29
N VAL A 128 -7.03 10.02 -13.32
CA VAL A 128 -8.18 10.05 -12.40
C VAL A 128 -9.39 9.43 -13.11
N ARG A 129 -10.14 8.57 -12.42
CA ARG A 129 -11.31 7.86 -12.95
C ARG A 129 -12.48 7.93 -11.97
N GLY A 130 -13.67 8.16 -12.50
CA GLY A 130 -14.91 7.90 -11.76
C GLY A 130 -15.11 6.39 -11.62
N VAL A 131 -15.24 5.90 -10.39
CA VAL A 131 -15.43 4.49 -10.07
C VAL A 131 -16.70 4.33 -9.24
N GLN A 132 -17.56 3.42 -9.66
CA GLN A 132 -18.67 2.91 -8.85
C GLN A 132 -18.29 1.53 -8.33
N THR A 133 -18.49 1.31 -7.03
CA THR A 133 -18.45 0.02 -6.36
C THR A 133 -19.72 -0.14 -5.51
N PRO A 134 -19.99 -1.31 -4.91
CA PRO A 134 -21.10 -1.47 -3.97
C PRO A 134 -21.05 -0.54 -2.75
N VAL A 135 -19.86 -0.11 -2.32
CA VAL A 135 -19.72 0.83 -1.18
C VAL A 135 -19.88 2.31 -1.56
N GLY A 136 -19.89 2.67 -2.85
CA GLY A 136 -20.12 4.06 -3.25
C GLY A 136 -19.54 4.46 -4.60
N ARG A 137 -19.54 5.79 -4.84
CA ARG A 137 -18.94 6.43 -6.02
C ARG A 137 -17.73 7.25 -5.60
N PHE A 138 -16.63 7.11 -6.33
CA PHE A 138 -15.36 7.75 -6.01
C PHE A 138 -14.72 8.37 -7.26
N ASN A 139 -13.91 9.41 -7.03
CA ASN A 139 -12.87 9.81 -7.98
C ASN A 139 -11.58 9.13 -7.54
N ALA A 140 -11.18 8.07 -8.22
CA ALA A 140 -10.02 7.27 -7.87
C ALA A 140 -8.82 7.60 -8.76
N LEU A 141 -7.63 7.55 -8.19
CA LEU A 141 -6.37 7.48 -8.92
C LEU A 141 -6.24 6.08 -9.51
N GLN A 142 -6.20 5.98 -10.84
CA GLN A 142 -5.85 4.74 -11.52
C GLN A 142 -4.33 4.60 -11.48
N ILE A 143 -3.85 3.58 -10.79
CA ILE A 143 -2.44 3.24 -10.65
C ILE A 143 -2.19 1.95 -11.41
N ARG A 144 -1.35 1.99 -12.44
CA ARG A 144 -0.87 0.79 -13.12
C ARG A 144 0.33 0.26 -12.37
N GLN A 145 0.19 -0.90 -11.75
CA GLN A 145 1.26 -1.59 -11.06
C GLN A 145 1.76 -2.76 -11.91
N LYS A 146 3.08 -2.90 -11.99
CA LYS A 146 3.74 -4.03 -12.65
C LYS A 146 4.71 -4.70 -11.71
N THR A 147 4.66 -6.02 -11.69
CA THR A 147 5.63 -6.86 -10.98
C THR A 147 6.36 -7.70 -12.01
N VAL A 148 7.69 -7.75 -11.92
CA VAL A 148 8.55 -8.55 -12.82
C VAL A 148 9.54 -9.31 -11.96
N THR A 149 9.76 -10.58 -12.29
CA THR A 149 10.77 -11.42 -11.64
C THR A 149 11.94 -11.69 -12.58
N SER A 150 13.12 -11.99 -12.03
CA SER A 150 14.28 -12.39 -12.85
C SER A 150 14.08 -13.70 -13.63
N THR A 151 13.05 -14.49 -13.32
CA THR A 151 12.66 -15.67 -14.09
C THR A 151 11.80 -15.34 -15.31
N GLY A 152 11.44 -14.07 -15.49
CA GLY A 152 10.61 -13.59 -16.60
C GLY A 152 9.11 -13.59 -16.32
N ALA A 153 8.66 -14.04 -15.14
CA ALA A 153 7.25 -13.91 -14.76
C ALA A 153 6.91 -12.44 -14.53
N GLN A 154 5.81 -11.99 -15.11
CA GLN A 154 5.31 -10.62 -14.99
C GLN A 154 3.81 -10.61 -14.68
N THR A 155 3.37 -9.61 -13.92
CA THR A 155 1.96 -9.31 -13.71
C THR A 155 1.71 -7.82 -13.85
N THR A 156 0.58 -7.45 -14.45
CA THR A 156 0.09 -6.07 -14.47
C THR A 156 -1.28 -6.01 -13.81
N ILE A 157 -1.47 -5.03 -12.92
CA ILE A 157 -2.75 -4.76 -12.27
C ILE A 157 -3.01 -3.25 -12.31
N ASP A 158 -4.21 -2.86 -12.74
CA ASP A 158 -4.69 -1.49 -12.59
C ASP A 158 -5.46 -1.37 -11.26
N LEU A 159 -4.86 -0.70 -10.28
CA LEU A 159 -5.45 -0.38 -8.98
C LEU A 159 -6.21 0.95 -9.07
N PHE A 160 -7.36 1.05 -8.40
CA PHE A 160 -8.12 2.29 -8.28
C PHE A 160 -8.08 2.73 -6.82
N PHE A 161 -7.16 3.64 -6.52
CA PHE A 161 -6.86 4.11 -5.18
C PHE A 161 -7.58 5.42 -4.87
N VAL A 162 -8.19 5.51 -3.69
CA VAL A 162 -8.82 6.73 -3.18
C VAL A 162 -8.11 7.13 -1.88
N PRO A 163 -7.53 8.34 -1.78
CA PRO A 163 -6.89 8.81 -0.55
C PRO A 163 -7.79 8.63 0.66
N SER A 164 -7.22 8.21 1.80
CA SER A 164 -7.92 7.88 3.07
C SER A 164 -8.88 6.69 3.04
N ILE A 165 -9.17 6.13 1.86
CA ILE A 165 -9.99 4.92 1.72
C ILE A 165 -9.12 3.73 1.37
N GLY A 166 -8.15 3.85 0.47
CA GLY A 166 -7.35 2.75 -0.04
C GLY A 166 -7.78 2.30 -1.44
N VAL A 167 -7.49 1.05 -1.80
CA VAL A 167 -7.89 0.48 -3.09
C VAL A 167 -9.38 0.14 -3.05
N VAL A 168 -10.18 0.77 -3.92
CA VAL A 168 -11.63 0.52 -4.00
C VAL A 168 -12.00 -0.43 -5.14
N LYS A 169 -11.11 -0.60 -6.11
CA LYS A 169 -11.26 -1.51 -7.24
C LYS A 169 -9.88 -1.90 -7.75
N TRP A 170 -9.75 -3.08 -8.31
CA TRP A 170 -8.61 -3.41 -9.15
C TRP A 170 -9.02 -4.28 -10.34
N ILE A 171 -8.20 -4.21 -11.38
CA ILE A 171 -8.41 -4.96 -12.62
C ILE A 171 -7.10 -5.63 -13.00
N THR A 172 -7.12 -6.95 -13.16
CA THR A 172 -5.96 -7.71 -13.65
C THR A 172 -5.83 -7.60 -15.17
N GLU A 173 -4.66 -7.95 -15.68
CA GLU A 173 -4.34 -7.90 -17.11
C GLU A 173 -5.32 -8.70 -17.99
N ASP A 174 -5.88 -9.80 -17.48
CA ASP A 174 -6.90 -10.62 -18.14
C ASP A 174 -8.33 -10.05 -18.06
N GLY A 175 -8.50 -8.90 -17.40
CA GLY A 175 -9.76 -8.17 -17.32
C GLY A 175 -10.68 -8.56 -16.17
N VAL A 176 -10.24 -9.42 -15.24
CA VAL A 176 -11.01 -9.69 -14.02
C VAL A 176 -11.13 -8.41 -13.20
N VAL A 177 -12.36 -8.04 -12.88
CA VAL A 177 -12.68 -6.83 -12.11
C VAL A 177 -13.06 -7.23 -10.69
N VAL A 178 -12.36 -6.65 -9.72
CA VAL A 178 -12.62 -6.86 -8.30
C VAL A 178 -12.99 -5.53 -7.64
N ASP A 179 -14.15 -5.52 -6.98
CA ASP A 179 -14.76 -4.34 -6.38
C ASP A 179 -14.79 -4.45 -4.86
N LEU A 180 -14.53 -3.33 -4.18
CA LEU A 180 -14.71 -3.18 -2.74
C LEU A 180 -16.20 -3.26 -2.39
N ILE A 181 -16.55 -4.20 -1.52
CA ILE A 181 -17.92 -4.44 -1.04
C ILE A 181 -18.13 -4.05 0.41
N GLU A 182 -17.06 -3.96 1.21
CA GLU A 182 -17.11 -3.54 2.61
C GLU A 182 -15.79 -2.90 3.03
N LYS A 183 -15.85 -1.88 3.89
CA LYS A 183 -14.69 -1.29 4.54
C LYS A 183 -15.00 -1.02 6.01
N ASN A 184 -14.09 -1.41 6.91
CA ASN A 184 -14.14 -1.07 8.34
C ASN A 184 -13.01 -0.09 8.75
#